data_AF-A0A7X9BMU4-F1
#
_entry.id   AF-A0A7X9BMU4-F1
#
_cell.length_a   1.000
_cell.length_b   1.000
_cell.length_c   1.000
_cell.angle_alpha   90.00
_cell.angle_beta   90.00
_cell.angle_gamma   90.00
#
_symmetry.space_group_name_H-M   'P 1'
#
loop_
_entity.id
_entity.type
_entity.pdbx_description
1 polymer ?
#
loop_
_entity_poly.entity_id
_entity_poly.type
_entity_poly.pdbx_seq_one_letter_code
_entity_poly.pdbx_strand_id
1 'polypeptide(L)'
;MEDILKLIEDHQLLEARSRLVQMNVVDVADFLENISREKSLIIFRILPKDFAADVFSYMSRKQQRYIVENITDNEIQLILDQLLMDDTIDFLEEMPANFVKKILASAEENTRELLNQLLKYPKDSAGTLMTIEYV
;
A
#
# COMPACT_ATOMS: atom_id res chain seq x y z
N MET A 1 16.55 -11.90 -0.54
CA MET A 1 15.31 -11.21 -0.96
C MET A 1 14.19 -12.16 -1.34
N GLU A 2 14.45 -13.47 -1.53
CA GLU A 2 13.39 -14.49 -1.65
C GLU A 2 12.41 -14.47 -0.47
N ASP A 3 12.88 -14.20 0.75
CA ASP A 3 12.00 -14.10 1.91
C ASP A 3 10.99 -12.95 1.82
N ILE A 4 11.36 -11.80 1.22
CA ILE A 4 10.44 -10.68 1.01
C ILE A 4 9.35 -11.05 0.00
N LEU A 5 9.72 -11.77 -1.06
CA LEU A 5 8.78 -12.22 -2.06
C LEU A 5 7.77 -13.23 -1.48
N LYS A 6 8.22 -14.14 -0.63
CA LYS A 6 7.33 -15.06 0.09
C LYS A 6 6.36 -14.31 1.00
N LEU A 7 6.85 -13.35 1.79
CA LEU A 7 5.98 -12.54 2.65
C LEU A 7 4.90 -11.81 1.86
N ILE A 8 5.19 -11.36 0.63
CA ILE A 8 4.18 -10.69 -0.22
C ILE A 8 3.18 -11.70 -0.79
N GLU A 9 3.65 -12.89 -1.18
CA GLU A 9 2.79 -13.98 -1.66
C GLU A 9 1.88 -14.52 -0.54
N ASP A 10 2.37 -14.53 0.70
CA ASP A 10 1.63 -14.93 1.90
C ASP A 10 0.81 -13.76 2.51
N HIS A 11 0.71 -12.63 1.79
CA HIS A 11 0.00 -11.41 2.19
C HIS A 11 0.48 -10.74 3.50
N GLN A 12 1.68 -11.09 3.97
CA GLN A 12 2.33 -10.53 5.16
C GLN A 12 3.02 -9.20 4.86
N LEU A 13 2.26 -8.21 4.38
CA LEU A 13 2.78 -6.92 3.90
C LEU A 13 3.45 -6.08 5.00
N LEU A 14 2.96 -6.12 6.24
CA LEU A 14 3.57 -5.40 7.36
C LEU A 14 4.97 -5.92 7.68
N GLU A 15 5.14 -7.24 7.66
CA GLU A 15 6.44 -7.85 7.91
C GLU A 15 7.40 -7.58 6.74
N ALA A 16 6.90 -7.67 5.50
CA ALA A 16 7.67 -7.30 4.31
C ALA A 16 8.14 -5.85 4.39
N ARG A 17 7.25 -4.91 4.71
CA ARG A 17 7.56 -3.49 4.91
C ARG A 17 8.60 -3.29 6.01
N SER A 18 8.40 -3.91 7.16
CA SER A 18 9.30 -3.78 8.32
C SER A 18 10.71 -4.22 7.99
N ARG A 19 10.86 -5.33 7.25
CA ARG A 19 12.16 -5.81 6.79
C ARG A 19 12.77 -4.88 5.74
N LEU A 20 11.98 -4.38 4.78
CA LEU A 20 12.47 -3.48 3.74
C LEU A 20 12.98 -2.14 4.29
N VAL A 21 12.30 -1.58 5.30
CA VAL A 21 12.69 -0.30 5.93
C VAL A 21 14.00 -0.42 6.72
N GLN A 22 14.40 -1.63 7.11
CA GLN A 22 15.70 -1.89 7.75
C GLN A 22 16.86 -2.02 6.74
N MET A 23 16.55 -2.09 5.44
CA MET A 23 17.55 -2.23 4.38
C MET A 23 18.01 -0.86 3.84
N ASN A 24 19.10 -0.85 3.08
CA ASN A 24 19.54 0.34 2.39
C ASN A 24 18.57 0.70 1.25
N VAL A 25 18.26 1.98 1.08
CA VAL A 25 17.35 2.47 0.04
C VAL A 25 17.81 2.11 -1.39
N VAL A 26 19.12 2.01 -1.62
CA VAL A 26 19.70 1.59 -2.91
C VAL A 26 19.40 0.12 -3.17
N ASP A 27 19.61 -0.76 -2.19
CA ASP A 27 19.32 -2.19 -2.32
C ASP A 27 17.83 -2.45 -2.57
N VAL A 28 16.96 -1.66 -1.90
CA VAL A 28 15.50 -1.74 -2.12
C VAL A 28 15.14 -1.24 -3.52
N ALA A 29 15.78 -0.18 -4.03
CA ALA A 29 15.54 0.28 -5.39
C ALA A 29 15.91 -0.81 -6.41
N ASP A 30 17.11 -1.38 -6.29
CA ASP A 30 17.59 -2.47 -7.15
C ASP A 30 16.68 -3.70 -7.06
N PHE A 31 16.20 -4.04 -5.86
CA PHE A 31 15.23 -5.12 -5.69
C PHE A 31 13.95 -4.90 -6.49
N LEU A 32 13.38 -3.70 -6.40
CA LEU A 32 12.13 -3.34 -7.07
C LEU A 32 12.27 -3.35 -8.60
N GLU A 33 13.46 -3.16 -9.15
CA GLU A 33 13.71 -3.31 -10.59
C GLU A 33 13.76 -4.76 -11.06
N ASN A 34 14.10 -5.69 -10.16
CA ASN A 34 14.36 -7.09 -10.50
C ASN A 34 13.15 -8.02 -10.30
N ILE A 35 12.02 -7.49 -9.84
CA ILE A 35 10.79 -8.26 -9.62
C ILE A 35 9.71 -7.91 -10.64
N SER A 36 8.59 -8.63 -10.62
CA SER A 36 7.47 -8.29 -11.50
C SER A 36 6.96 -6.89 -11.19
N ARG A 37 6.53 -6.20 -12.24
CA ARG A 37 6.05 -4.83 -12.19
C ARG A 37 4.90 -4.62 -11.18
N GLU A 38 3.95 -5.54 -11.17
CA GLU A 38 2.82 -5.55 -10.21
C GLU A 38 3.34 -5.63 -8.77
N LYS A 39 4.24 -6.60 -8.46
CA LYS A 39 4.83 -6.72 -7.11
C LYS A 39 5.63 -5.47 -6.73
N SER A 40 6.36 -4.86 -7.67
CA SER A 40 7.09 -3.63 -7.42
C SER A 40 6.18 -2.48 -7.00
N LEU A 41 5.01 -2.32 -7.63
CA LEU A 41 4.05 -1.26 -7.26
C LEU A 41 3.49 -1.47 -5.86
N ILE A 42 3.12 -2.71 -5.55
CA ILE A 42 2.59 -3.10 -4.25
C ILE A 42 3.60 -2.76 -3.16
N ILE A 43 4.84 -3.23 -3.32
CA ILE A 43 5.90 -3.00 -2.36
C ILE A 43 6.18 -1.51 -2.22
N PHE A 44 6.26 -0.78 -3.34
CA PHE A 44 6.52 0.65 -3.30
C PHE A 44 5.45 1.42 -2.51
N ARG A 45 4.18 1.03 -2.59
CA ARG A 45 3.08 1.71 -1.90
C ARG A 45 3.01 1.42 -0.40
N ILE A 46 3.53 0.29 0.07
CA ILE A 46 3.59 -0.02 1.52
C ILE A 46 4.78 0.65 2.21
N LEU A 47 5.76 1.17 1.46
CA LEU A 47 6.89 1.88 2.03
C LEU A 47 6.44 3.19 2.71
N PRO A 48 7.05 3.57 3.86
CA PRO A 48 6.87 4.89 4.44
C PRO A 48 7.22 5.99 3.45
N LYS A 49 6.49 7.11 3.46
CA LYS A 49 6.61 8.18 2.47
C LYS A 49 8.05 8.66 2.24
N ASP A 50 8.79 8.93 3.32
CA ASP A 50 10.15 9.48 3.22
C ASP A 50 11.10 8.43 2.66
N PHE A 51 11.00 7.18 3.11
CA PHE A 51 11.78 6.06 2.59
C PHE A 51 11.45 5.76 1.12
N ALA A 52 10.18 5.81 0.75
CA ALA A 52 9.72 5.61 -0.63
C ALA A 52 10.27 6.69 -1.56
N ALA A 53 10.36 7.95 -1.11
CA ALA A 53 10.94 9.04 -1.88
C ALA A 53 12.43 8.82 -2.13
N ASP A 54 13.16 8.37 -1.11
CA ASP A 54 14.59 8.04 -1.24
C ASP A 54 14.80 6.86 -2.21
N VAL A 55 14.09 5.76 -2.00
CA VAL A 55 14.12 4.58 -2.91
C VAL A 55 13.78 4.99 -4.34
N PHE A 56 12.73 5.78 -4.55
CA PHE A 56 12.32 6.26 -5.87
C PHE A 56 13.44 7.02 -6.57
N SER A 57 14.22 7.82 -5.83
CA SER A 57 15.32 8.61 -6.40
C SER A 57 16.46 7.75 -6.96
N TYR A 58 16.66 6.54 -6.43
CA TYR A 58 17.69 5.60 -6.88
C TYR A 58 17.22 4.67 -8.02
N MET A 59 15.92 4.60 -8.30
CA MET A 59 15.41 3.81 -9.42
C MET A 59 15.77 4.40 -10.79
N SER A 60 15.85 3.54 -11.80
CA SER A 60 15.96 3.92 -13.20
C SER A 60 14.75 4.75 -13.65
N ARG A 61 14.99 5.63 -14.63
CA ARG A 61 13.94 6.48 -15.22
C ARG A 61 12.75 5.70 -15.77
N LYS A 62 13.01 4.47 -16.25
CA LYS A 62 11.97 3.57 -16.77
C LYS A 62 11.06 3.09 -15.62
N GLN A 63 11.65 2.69 -14.50
CA GLN A 63 10.90 2.24 -13.34
C GLN A 63 10.16 3.39 -12.65
N GLN A 64 10.82 4.54 -12.48
CA GLN A 64 10.19 5.77 -11.96
C GLN A 64 8.94 6.13 -12.77
N ARG A 65 9.05 6.13 -14.10
CA ARG A 65 7.93 6.40 -15.00
C ARG A 65 6.82 5.37 -14.85
N TYR A 66 7.17 4.08 -14.77
CA TYR A 66 6.20 3.02 -14.56
C TYR A 66 5.43 3.22 -13.24
N ILE A 67 6.13 3.52 -12.15
CA ILE A 67 5.50 3.82 -10.86
C ILE A 67 4.56 5.03 -10.99
N VAL A 68 5.02 6.15 -11.54
CA VAL A 68 4.17 7.35 -11.69
C VAL A 68 2.92 7.10 -12.54
N GLU A 69 3.03 6.33 -13.62
CA GLU A 69 1.92 6.03 -14.53
C GLU A 69 0.94 4.98 -13.97
N ASN A 70 1.42 4.06 -13.12
CA ASN A 70 0.66 2.88 -12.72
C ASN A 70 0.37 2.80 -11.22
N ILE A 71 0.84 3.77 -10.43
CA ILE A 71 0.43 3.95 -9.02
C ILE A 71 -1.03 4.39 -8.95
N THR A 72 -1.91 3.50 -9.39
CA THR A 72 -3.36 3.64 -9.43
C THR A 72 -3.97 2.80 -8.33
N ASP A 73 -5.11 3.23 -7.81
CA ASP A 73 -5.64 2.77 -6.53
C ASP A 73 -6.06 1.29 -6.53
N ASN A 74 -6.30 0.70 -7.71
CA ASN A 74 -6.91 -0.62 -7.91
C ASN A 74 -6.07 -1.81 -7.43
N GLU A 75 -4.74 -1.78 -7.52
CA GLU A 75 -3.90 -2.95 -7.16
C GLU A 75 -3.87 -3.23 -5.66
N ILE A 76 -4.09 -2.21 -4.82
CA ILE A 76 -4.09 -2.40 -3.36
C ILE A 76 -5.41 -2.95 -2.86
N GLN A 77 -6.50 -2.53 -3.47
CA GLN A 77 -7.81 -3.03 -3.12
C GLN A 77 -7.88 -4.55 -3.31
N LEU A 78 -7.33 -5.06 -4.42
CA LEU A 78 -7.22 -6.50 -4.69
C LEU A 78 -6.48 -7.27 -3.58
N ILE A 79 -5.52 -6.65 -2.90
CA ILE A 79 -4.72 -7.29 -1.87
C ILE A 79 -5.40 -7.21 -0.51
N LEU A 80 -6.04 -6.07 -0.22
CA LEU A 80 -6.86 -5.94 0.99
C LEU A 80 -8.07 -6.87 0.97
N ASP A 81 -8.67 -7.09 -0.20
CA ASP A 81 -9.74 -8.07 -0.37
C ASP A 81 -9.29 -9.51 -0.06
N GLN A 82 -7.97 -9.78 -0.05
CA GLN A 82 -7.38 -11.06 0.30
C GLN A 82 -6.93 -11.13 1.76
N LEU A 83 -6.87 -9.99 2.47
CA LEU A 83 -6.58 -9.95 3.91
C LEU A 83 -7.85 -10.22 4.71
N LEU A 84 -7.67 -10.85 5.88
CA LEU A 84 -8.73 -10.91 6.87
C LEU A 84 -9.01 -9.50 7.41
N MET A 85 -10.23 -9.30 7.92
CA MET A 85 -10.67 -7.99 8.38
C MET A 85 -9.79 -7.44 9.52
N ASP A 86 -9.42 -8.30 10.47
CA ASP A 86 -8.56 -7.94 11.60
C ASP A 86 -7.16 -7.52 11.12
N ASP A 87 -6.56 -8.29 10.20
CA ASP A 87 -5.25 -7.98 9.60
C ASP A 87 -5.28 -6.67 8.78
N THR A 88 -6.42 -6.37 8.15
CA THR A 88 -6.62 -5.14 7.38
C THR A 88 -6.61 -3.91 8.29
N ILE A 89 -7.20 -4.00 9.49
CA ILE A 89 -7.23 -2.90 10.45
C ILE A 89 -5.83 -2.61 10.95
N ASP A 90 -5.13 -3.63 11.44
CA ASP A 90 -3.76 -3.52 11.93
C ASP A 90 -2.84 -2.94 10.84
N PHE A 91 -3.01 -3.40 9.60
CA PHE A 91 -2.30 -2.85 8.45
C PHE A 91 -2.57 -1.36 8.25
N LEU A 92 -3.85 -0.95 8.21
CA LEU A 92 -4.23 0.45 7.96
C LEU A 92 -3.81 1.39 9.09
N GLU A 93 -3.74 0.94 10.34
CA GLU A 93 -3.25 1.75 11.47
C GLU A 93 -1.80 2.19 11.30
N GLU A 94 -0.96 1.35 10.68
CA GLU A 94 0.45 1.67 10.45
C GLU A 94 0.72 2.42 9.14
N MET A 95 -0.32 2.59 8.30
CA MET A 95 -0.19 3.21 6.99
C MET A 95 -0.30 4.75 7.05
N PRO A 96 0.35 5.46 6.13
CA PRO A 96 0.17 6.91 5.99
C PRO A 96 -1.31 7.29 5.78
N ALA A 97 -1.77 8.38 6.40
CA ALA A 97 -3.18 8.78 6.36
C ALA A 97 -3.75 8.98 4.94
N ASN A 98 -2.92 9.40 3.98
CA ASN A 98 -3.32 9.53 2.58
C ASN A 98 -3.58 8.16 1.92
N PHE A 99 -2.86 7.12 2.33
CA PHE A 99 -3.09 5.75 1.89
C PHE A 99 -4.41 5.25 2.45
N VAL A 100 -4.63 5.37 3.76
CA VAL A 100 -5.86 4.92 4.44
C VAL A 100 -7.09 5.58 3.82
N LYS A 101 -7.05 6.91 3.57
CA LYS A 101 -8.15 7.63 2.92
C LYS A 101 -8.49 7.07 1.54
N LYS A 102 -7.50 6.70 0.74
CA LYS A 102 -7.71 6.15 -0.60
C LYS A 102 -8.38 4.79 -0.54
N ILE A 103 -8.00 3.96 0.42
CA ILE A 103 -8.62 2.65 0.64
C ILE A 103 -10.07 2.79 1.06
N LEU A 104 -10.36 3.68 2.01
CA LEU A 104 -11.74 3.93 2.43
C LEU A 104 -12.59 4.45 1.27
N ALA A 105 -12.04 5.28 0.39
CA ALA A 105 -12.75 5.78 -0.78
C ALA A 105 -13.12 4.66 -1.77
N SER A 106 -12.22 3.71 -1.99
CA SER A 106 -12.45 2.66 -2.99
C SER A 106 -13.26 1.46 -2.44
N ALA A 107 -13.23 1.21 -1.13
CA ALA A 107 -13.96 0.12 -0.48
C ALA A 107 -15.49 0.21 -0.66
N GLU A 108 -16.15 -0.95 -0.74
CA GLU A 108 -17.61 -1.05 -0.72
C GLU A 108 -18.19 -0.42 0.57
N GLU A 109 -19.42 0.09 0.49
CA GLU A 109 -20.08 0.83 1.57
C GLU A 109 -20.08 0.07 2.91
N ASN A 110 -20.46 -1.22 2.90
CA ASN A 110 -20.49 -2.05 4.10
C ASN A 110 -19.09 -2.24 4.73
N THR A 111 -18.08 -2.52 3.90
CA THR A 111 -16.69 -2.70 4.34
C THR A 111 -16.13 -1.40 4.90
N ARG A 112 -16.42 -0.28 4.24
CA ARG A 112 -15.98 1.06 4.64
C ARG A 112 -16.60 1.50 5.97
N GLU A 113 -17.89 1.25 6.18
CA GLU A 113 -18.54 1.52 7.47
C GLU A 113 -17.88 0.74 8.61
N LEU A 114 -17.61 -0.55 8.38
CA LEU A 114 -16.96 -1.40 9.36
C LEU A 114 -15.52 -0.96 9.65
N LEU A 115 -14.74 -0.62 8.62
CA LEU A 115 -13.38 -0.07 8.79
C LEU A 115 -13.39 1.27 9.54
N ASN A 116 -14.32 2.18 9.24
CA ASN A 116 -14.44 3.45 9.95
C ASN A 116 -14.74 3.25 11.44
N GLN A 117 -15.60 2.28 11.79
CA GLN A 117 -15.91 1.95 13.18
C GLN A 117 -14.69 1.40 13.92
N LEU A 118 -13.97 0.46 13.30
CA LEU A 118 -12.84 -0.24 13.92
C LEU A 118 -11.61 0.67 14.07
N LEU A 119 -11.33 1.51 13.06
CA LEU A 119 -10.29 2.54 13.09
C LEU A 119 -10.70 3.80 13.90
N LYS A 120 -11.91 3.80 14.49
CA LYS A 120 -12.47 4.90 15.31
C LYS A 120 -12.52 6.24 14.57
N TYR A 121 -12.72 6.23 13.26
CA TYR A 121 -12.97 7.45 12.49
C TYR A 121 -14.36 8.01 12.83
N PRO A 122 -14.50 9.34 13.00
CA PRO A 122 -15.80 9.96 13.23
C PRO A 122 -16.80 9.66 12.09
N LYS A 123 -18.10 9.60 12.41
CA LYS A 123 -19.15 9.43 11.41
C LYS A 123 -19.12 10.50 10.30
N ASP A 124 -18.59 11.69 10.57
CA ASP A 124 -18.47 12.77 9.57
C ASP A 124 -17.05 12.90 9.01
N SER A 125 -16.22 11.85 9.14
CA SER A 125 -14.87 11.86 8.61
C SER A 125 -14.87 11.82 7.08
N ALA A 126 -13.75 12.23 6.48
CA ALA A 126 -13.53 12.09 5.04
C ALA A 126 -13.73 10.64 4.55
N GLY A 127 -13.51 9.64 5.42
CA GLY A 127 -13.72 8.22 5.12
C GLY A 127 -15.19 7.80 5.05
N THR A 128 -16.12 8.56 5.66
CA THR A 128 -17.56 8.23 5.66
C THR A 128 -18.31 8.97 4.56
N LEU A 129 -17.87 10.18 4.20
CA LEU A 129 -18.55 11.07 3.23
C LEU A 129 -18.09 10.90 1.78
N MET A 130 -17.06 10.09 1.49
CA MET A 130 -16.53 9.90 0.15
C MET A 130 -17.40 8.95 -0.69
N THR A 131 -18.42 9.46 -1.36
CA THR A 131 -19.08 8.73 -2.46
C THR A 131 -18.16 8.72 -3.67
N ILE A 132 -17.82 7.54 -4.19
CA ILE A 132 -17.06 7.38 -5.43
C ILE A 132 -17.97 7.64 -6.63
N GLU A 133 -18.16 8.91 -6.99
CA GLU A 133 -18.53 9.28 -8.35
C GLU A 133 -17.24 9.52 -9.15
N TYR A 134 -16.85 8.55 -9.97
CA TYR A 134 -15.83 8.77 -11.00
C TYR A 134 -16.52 9.15 -12.31
N VAL A 135 -15.99 10.17 -13.01
CA VAL A 135 -16.40 10.55 -14.39
C VAL A 135 -15.45 9.93 -15.39
#